data_AF-A0AA39PHY7-F1
#
_entry.id   AF-A0AA39PHY7-F1
#
_cell.length_a   1.000
_cell.length_b   1.000
_cell.length_c   1.000
_cell.angle_alpha   90.00
_cell.angle_beta   90.00
_cell.angle_gamma   90.00
#
_symmetry.space_group_name_H-M   'P 1'
#
loop_
_entity.id
_entity.type
_entity.pdbx_description
1 polymer ?
#
loop_
_entity_poly.entity_id
_entity_poly.type
_entity_poly.pdbx_seq_one_letter_code
_entity_poly.pdbx_strand_id
1 'polypeptide(L)'
;MQEELLDTQSRIGRGFDHYITGAFLCPIEYDWSDPDVREAIRNGDPRYPVTAGSWPRFLFPDPEKDHTDSDEGFAQAPVLQKAWKCLMTSPRSADEIDLNMPASRVKRQKTNSQHCVANNIGLKSVTARSIAYVAVQLRIAFTQSGWQQVDGDFDHQVFFNNIIDYFEDTPGPIAAAKANAVLEWWTNVFKTGKTRLSQSLPDGGSVKRLATKRDEQERGEHTV
;
A
#
# COMPACT_ATOMS: atom_id res chain seq x y z
N MET A 1 -19.26 0.74 -17.56
CA MET A 1 -20.13 -0.13 -16.75
C MET A 1 -20.90 0.73 -15.77
N GLN A 2 -22.04 0.27 -15.24
CA GLN A 2 -22.51 0.76 -13.94
C GLN A 2 -21.71 0.00 -12.88
N GLU A 3 -21.06 0.71 -11.97
CA GLU A 3 -20.29 0.07 -10.90
C GLU A 3 -21.24 -0.40 -9.80
N GLU A 4 -21.15 -1.68 -9.44
CA GLU A 4 -21.97 -2.26 -8.38
C GLU A 4 -21.47 -1.76 -7.02
N LEU A 5 -22.40 -1.37 -6.14
CA LEU A 5 -22.01 -0.91 -4.80
C LEU A 5 -21.69 -2.12 -3.92
N LEU A 6 -20.49 -2.14 -3.36
CA LEU A 6 -20.08 -3.17 -2.39
C LEU A 6 -21.06 -3.24 -1.22
N ASP A 7 -21.60 -4.44 -0.95
CA ASP A 7 -22.37 -4.66 0.27
C ASP A 7 -21.48 -4.46 1.51
N THR A 8 -22.02 -3.71 2.47
CA THR A 8 -21.38 -3.43 3.75
C THR A 8 -21.50 -4.61 4.73
N GLN A 9 -22.53 -5.45 4.58
CA GLN A 9 -22.82 -6.58 5.46
C GLN A 9 -22.18 -7.89 4.97
N SER A 10 -22.07 -8.07 3.65
CA SER A 10 -21.43 -9.23 3.01
C SER A 10 -20.00 -8.98 2.56
N ARG A 11 -19.24 -10.07 2.43
CA ARG A 11 -17.94 -10.16 1.74
C ARG A 11 -18.02 -10.78 0.35
N ILE A 12 -19.17 -11.34 -0.03
CA ILE A 12 -19.41 -11.92 -1.35
C ILE A 12 -19.26 -10.82 -2.41
N GLY A 13 -18.69 -11.16 -3.57
CA GLY A 13 -18.44 -10.19 -4.64
C GLY A 13 -17.33 -9.19 -4.32
N ARG A 14 -16.51 -9.40 -3.29
CA ARG A 14 -15.24 -8.69 -3.09
C ARG A 14 -14.09 -9.46 -3.75
N GLY A 15 -12.86 -9.01 -3.57
CA GLY A 15 -11.70 -9.60 -4.22
C GLY A 15 -11.65 -9.24 -5.71
N PHE A 16 -11.21 -10.19 -6.54
CA PHE A 16 -11.11 -10.03 -7.99
C PHE A 16 -12.45 -10.12 -8.73
N ASP A 17 -13.53 -10.55 -8.06
CA ASP A 17 -14.86 -10.62 -8.65
C ASP A 17 -15.41 -9.21 -8.99
N HIS A 18 -15.09 -8.21 -8.16
CA HIS A 18 -15.48 -6.82 -8.36
C HIS A 18 -14.33 -5.92 -8.83
N TYR A 19 -14.65 -4.98 -9.73
CA TYR A 19 -13.67 -4.21 -10.48
C TYR A 19 -12.75 -3.36 -9.61
N ILE A 20 -13.28 -2.62 -8.63
CA ILE A 20 -12.48 -1.70 -7.79
C ILE A 20 -11.63 -2.44 -6.76
N THR A 21 -12.17 -3.50 -6.13
CA THR A 21 -11.41 -4.29 -5.15
C THR A 21 -10.33 -5.11 -5.84
N GLY A 22 -10.63 -5.65 -7.02
CA GLY A 22 -9.64 -6.29 -7.87
C GLY A 22 -8.53 -5.33 -8.30
N ALA A 23 -8.87 -4.10 -8.72
CA ALA A 23 -7.88 -3.08 -9.09
C ALA A 23 -6.91 -2.76 -7.95
N PHE A 24 -7.41 -2.64 -6.71
CA PHE A 24 -6.59 -2.41 -5.53
C PHE A 24 -5.72 -3.61 -5.13
N LEU A 25 -6.24 -4.83 -5.27
CA LEU A 25 -5.54 -6.07 -4.92
C LEU A 25 -4.55 -6.54 -6.01
N CYS A 26 -4.75 -6.09 -7.25
CA CYS A 26 -3.95 -6.50 -8.40
C CYS A 26 -2.46 -6.20 -8.15
N PRO A 27 -1.55 -7.15 -8.43
CA PRO A 27 -0.12 -6.87 -8.57
C PRO A 27 0.14 -5.67 -9.48
N ILE A 28 1.12 -4.84 -9.12
CA ILE A 28 1.48 -3.66 -9.93
C ILE A 28 1.97 -4.03 -11.34
N GLU A 29 2.53 -5.23 -11.52
CA GLU A 29 2.89 -5.82 -12.83
C GLU A 29 1.73 -5.98 -13.81
N TYR A 30 0.52 -6.18 -13.31
CA TYR A 30 -0.60 -6.66 -14.13
C TYR A 30 -1.57 -5.52 -14.43
N ASP A 31 -1.87 -5.33 -15.71
CA ASP A 31 -2.86 -4.37 -16.18
C ASP A 31 -4.27 -4.89 -15.85
N TRP A 32 -4.85 -4.36 -14.77
CA TRP A 32 -6.21 -4.70 -14.38
C TRP A 32 -7.28 -4.12 -15.33
N SER A 33 -6.93 -3.24 -16.27
CA SER A 33 -7.84 -2.73 -17.31
C SER A 33 -8.07 -3.74 -18.44
N ASP A 34 -7.15 -4.69 -18.66
CA ASP A 34 -7.26 -5.79 -19.61
C ASP A 34 -8.27 -6.86 -19.11
N PRO A 35 -9.31 -7.22 -19.89
CA PRO A 35 -10.24 -8.30 -19.53
C PRO A 35 -9.59 -9.68 -19.38
N ASP A 36 -8.61 -10.01 -20.22
CA ASP A 36 -7.99 -11.33 -20.27
C ASP A 36 -7.09 -11.53 -19.03
N VAL A 37 -6.40 -10.47 -18.59
CA VAL A 37 -5.66 -10.44 -17.31
C VAL A 37 -6.60 -10.62 -16.12
N ARG A 38 -7.75 -9.92 -16.10
CA ARG A 38 -8.75 -10.09 -15.03
C ARG A 38 -9.31 -11.51 -14.97
N GLU A 39 -9.63 -12.10 -16.12
CA GLU A 39 -10.15 -13.47 -16.19
C GLU A 39 -9.08 -14.50 -15.79
N ALA A 40 -7.83 -14.34 -16.26
CA ALA A 40 -6.74 -15.20 -15.88
C ALA A 40 -6.45 -15.17 -14.37
N ILE A 41 -6.46 -13.99 -13.74
CA ILE A 41 -6.31 -13.84 -12.28
C ILE A 41 -7.45 -14.54 -11.52
N ARG A 42 -8.70 -14.37 -11.96
CA ARG A 42 -9.87 -15.04 -11.34
C ARG A 42 -9.82 -16.56 -11.46
N ASN A 43 -9.34 -17.07 -12.59
CA ASN A 43 -9.20 -18.49 -12.86
C ASN A 43 -7.95 -19.13 -12.22
N GLY A 44 -7.11 -18.35 -11.53
CA GLY A 44 -5.88 -18.84 -10.91
C GLY A 44 -4.81 -19.27 -11.93
N ASP A 45 -4.71 -18.57 -13.07
CA ASP A 45 -3.77 -18.90 -14.13
C ASP A 45 -2.31 -18.75 -13.65
N PRO A 46 -1.46 -19.80 -13.76
CA PRO A 46 -0.06 -19.75 -13.33
C PRO A 46 0.82 -18.70 -14.02
N ARG A 47 0.32 -18.01 -15.06
CA ARG A 47 0.98 -16.86 -15.71
C ARG A 47 0.76 -15.54 -14.96
N TYR A 48 -0.28 -15.46 -14.12
CA TYR A 48 -0.63 -14.25 -13.35
C TYR A 48 -0.76 -14.52 -11.83
N PRO A 49 0.24 -15.16 -11.19
CA PRO A 49 0.15 -15.58 -9.79
C PRO A 49 0.10 -14.38 -8.84
N VAL A 50 -0.96 -14.28 -8.04
CA VAL A 50 -1.14 -13.21 -7.04
C VAL A 50 -0.56 -13.68 -5.70
N THR A 51 0.76 -13.50 -5.55
CA THR A 51 1.49 -13.89 -4.33
C THR A 51 1.97 -12.68 -3.52
N ALA A 52 2.40 -12.92 -2.28
CA ALA A 52 3.06 -11.91 -1.45
C ALA A 52 4.41 -11.40 -2.02
N GLY A 53 4.95 -12.06 -3.05
CA GLY A 53 6.16 -11.64 -3.78
C GLY A 53 5.92 -10.48 -4.77
N SER A 54 4.67 -10.09 -4.99
CA SER A 54 4.28 -8.89 -5.74
C SER A 54 3.51 -7.90 -4.88
N TRP A 55 3.69 -6.61 -5.16
CA TRP A 55 3.03 -5.53 -4.42
C TRP A 55 1.61 -5.30 -4.92
N PRO A 56 0.59 -5.32 -4.03
CA PRO A 56 -0.75 -4.86 -4.37
C PRO A 56 -0.77 -3.37 -4.70
N ARG A 57 -1.50 -3.00 -5.76
CA ARG A 57 -1.63 -1.62 -6.24
C ARG A 57 -2.13 -0.64 -5.17
N PHE A 58 -2.86 -1.10 -4.15
CA PHE A 58 -3.30 -0.27 -3.01
C PHE A 58 -2.16 0.30 -2.14
N LEU A 59 -0.90 -0.09 -2.34
CA LEU A 59 0.24 0.55 -1.67
C LEU A 59 0.65 1.89 -2.33
N PHE A 60 0.33 2.11 -3.60
CA PHE A 60 0.82 3.24 -4.41
C PHE A 60 -0.22 4.36 -4.59
N PRO A 61 0.20 5.63 -4.80
CA PRO A 61 -0.68 6.80 -4.75
C PRO A 61 -1.56 7.03 -5.98
N ASP A 62 -1.31 6.31 -7.06
CA ASP A 62 -1.90 6.54 -8.37
C ASP A 62 -2.09 5.17 -9.05
N PRO A 63 -3.32 4.65 -9.21
CA PRO A 63 -3.53 3.30 -9.73
C PRO A 63 -3.28 3.19 -11.24
N GLU A 64 -3.34 4.30 -11.98
CA GLU A 64 -3.18 4.35 -13.45
C GLU A 64 -1.71 4.44 -13.86
N LYS A 65 -0.84 4.98 -12.99
CA LYS A 65 0.60 4.91 -13.20
C LYS A 65 1.13 3.49 -13.05
N ASP A 66 2.15 3.19 -13.85
CA ASP A 66 3.04 2.10 -13.57
C ASP A 66 4.00 2.46 -12.43
N HIS A 67 4.11 1.56 -11.45
CA HIS A 67 5.04 1.64 -10.31
C HIS A 67 5.91 0.40 -10.22
N THR A 68 5.86 -0.50 -11.21
CA THR A 68 6.65 -1.74 -11.29
C THR A 68 8.05 -1.53 -10.72
N ASP A 69 8.77 -0.56 -11.28
CA ASP A 69 10.18 -0.31 -11.02
C ASP A 69 10.47 0.99 -10.25
N SER A 70 9.47 1.62 -9.63
CA SER A 70 9.63 2.86 -8.86
C SER A 70 9.21 2.65 -7.41
N ASP A 71 10.08 3.03 -6.47
CA ASP A 71 9.72 3.13 -5.04
C ASP A 71 9.06 4.49 -4.69
N GLU A 72 8.84 5.36 -5.68
CA GLU A 72 8.05 6.58 -5.53
C GLU A 72 6.62 6.26 -5.04
N GLY A 73 6.24 6.84 -3.91
CA GLY A 73 4.89 6.63 -3.39
C GLY A 73 4.67 5.27 -2.72
N PHE A 74 5.71 4.44 -2.54
CA PHE A 74 5.55 3.13 -1.89
C PHE A 74 4.94 3.26 -0.50
N ALA A 75 3.83 2.55 -0.28
CA ALA A 75 2.99 2.64 0.90
C ALA A 75 2.51 4.09 1.21
N GLN A 76 2.24 4.92 0.20
CA GLN A 76 1.72 6.29 0.37
C GLN A 76 0.29 6.49 -0.21
N ALA A 77 -0.37 5.42 -0.63
CA ALA A 77 -1.71 5.46 -1.21
C ALA A 77 -2.77 6.20 -0.36
N PRO A 78 -3.66 7.02 -0.97
CA PRO A 78 -4.82 7.60 -0.28
C PRO A 78 -5.68 6.55 0.43
N VAL A 79 -5.88 5.37 -0.17
CA VAL A 79 -6.70 4.31 0.43
C VAL A 79 -6.03 3.67 1.66
N LEU A 80 -4.70 3.52 1.64
CA LEU A 80 -3.90 3.07 2.78
C LEU A 80 -3.89 4.12 3.91
N GLN A 81 -3.74 5.40 3.58
CA GLN A 81 -3.89 6.52 4.54
C GLN A 81 -5.28 6.50 5.19
N LYS A 82 -6.34 6.27 4.40
CA LYS A 82 -7.72 6.21 4.89
C LYS A 82 -7.95 5.03 5.84
N ALA A 83 -7.47 3.84 5.48
CA ALA A 83 -7.49 2.66 6.34
C ALA A 83 -6.72 2.88 7.66
N TRP A 84 -5.54 3.50 7.58
CA TRP A 84 -4.71 3.79 8.76
C TRP A 84 -5.41 4.75 9.71
N LYS A 85 -5.96 5.87 9.21
CA LYS A 85 -6.74 6.80 10.05
C LYS A 85 -7.99 6.16 10.64
N CYS A 86 -8.65 5.25 9.91
CA CYS A 86 -9.81 4.53 10.42
C CYS A 86 -9.45 3.64 11.64
N LEU A 87 -8.37 2.85 11.52
CA LEU A 87 -7.94 1.89 12.54
C LEU A 87 -7.17 2.53 13.71
N MET A 88 -6.27 3.48 13.43
CA MET A 88 -5.33 4.00 14.42
C MET A 88 -5.85 5.26 15.13
N THR A 89 -6.66 6.10 14.45
CA THR A 89 -7.25 7.31 15.04
C THR A 89 -8.77 7.20 15.21
N SER A 90 -9.55 7.31 14.14
CA SER A 90 -11.01 7.08 14.15
C SER A 90 -11.59 7.06 12.73
N PRO A 91 -12.75 6.40 12.49
CA PRO A 91 -13.45 6.46 11.21
C PRO A 91 -13.70 7.90 10.73
N ARG A 92 -14.14 8.80 11.62
CA ARG A 92 -14.37 10.23 11.30
C ARG A 92 -13.12 10.95 10.79
N SER A 93 -11.94 10.58 11.28
CA SER A 93 -10.67 11.14 10.80
C SER A 93 -10.25 10.57 9.44
N ALA A 94 -10.80 9.42 9.03
CA ALA A 94 -10.60 8.85 7.70
C ALA A 94 -11.38 9.64 6.62
N ASP A 95 -12.46 10.33 6.99
CA ASP A 95 -13.25 11.17 6.07
C ASP A 95 -12.50 12.43 5.59
N GLU A 96 -11.43 12.83 6.27
CA GLU A 96 -10.48 13.85 5.80
C GLU A 96 -9.70 13.41 4.55
N ILE A 97 -9.61 12.11 4.31
CA ILE A 97 -8.97 11.51 3.15
C ILE A 97 -10.04 11.32 2.05
N ASP A 98 -10.07 12.26 1.13
CA ASP A 98 -10.84 12.18 -0.11
C ASP A 98 -10.05 11.37 -1.14
N LEU A 99 -10.59 10.24 -1.58
CA LEU A 99 -9.91 9.33 -2.53
C LEU A 99 -9.92 9.88 -3.96
N ASN A 100 -10.79 10.85 -4.26
CA ASN A 100 -10.87 11.50 -5.57
C ASN A 100 -9.89 12.68 -5.69
N MET A 101 -9.06 12.92 -4.67
CA MET A 101 -8.11 14.02 -4.60
C MET A 101 -6.69 13.49 -4.44
N PRO A 102 -5.69 14.04 -5.16
CA PRO A 102 -4.31 13.62 -5.00
C PRO A 102 -3.82 13.90 -3.57
N ALA A 103 -3.04 12.96 -3.01
CA ALA A 103 -2.63 12.88 -1.59
C ALA A 103 -2.09 14.20 -0.97
N SER A 104 -1.59 15.12 -1.80
CA SER A 104 -1.18 16.48 -1.41
C SER A 104 -2.26 17.38 -0.78
N ARG A 105 -3.55 17.01 -0.78
CA ARG A 105 -4.68 17.87 -0.38
C ARG A 105 -5.62 17.30 0.70
N VAL A 106 -5.08 16.57 1.68
CA VAL A 106 -5.83 16.20 2.91
C VAL A 106 -6.42 17.45 3.59
N LYS A 107 -7.72 17.44 3.89
CA LYS A 107 -8.40 18.55 4.60
C LYS A 107 -8.16 18.41 6.10
N ARG A 108 -7.64 19.46 6.76
CA ARG A 108 -7.36 19.49 8.20
C ARG A 108 -8.63 19.31 9.06
N GLN A 109 -8.67 18.34 9.96
CA GLN A 109 -9.34 18.55 11.26
C GLN A 109 -8.41 19.24 12.29
N LYS A 110 -9.02 19.89 13.28
CA LYS A 110 -8.37 20.23 14.55
C LYS A 110 -8.64 19.07 15.52
N THR A 111 -7.59 18.62 16.20
CA THR A 111 -7.56 17.58 17.25
C THR A 111 -8.05 16.17 16.85
N ASN A 112 -7.19 15.17 17.05
CA ASN A 112 -7.63 13.77 17.16
C ASN A 112 -8.56 13.59 18.37
N SER A 113 -9.39 12.55 18.37
CA SER A 113 -10.13 12.16 19.58
C SER A 113 -9.15 11.85 20.72
N GLN A 114 -9.47 12.29 21.95
CA GLN A 114 -8.60 12.06 23.12
C GLN A 114 -8.39 10.57 23.39
N HIS A 115 -9.41 9.75 23.12
CA HIS A 115 -9.30 8.30 23.07
C HIS A 115 -9.20 7.86 21.60
N CYS A 116 -8.10 7.20 21.26
CA CYS A 116 -7.89 6.49 20.00
C CYS A 116 -6.79 5.44 20.18
N VAL A 117 -6.66 4.48 19.25
CA VAL A 117 -5.68 3.40 19.37
C VAL A 117 -4.25 3.94 19.44
N ALA A 118 -3.91 4.93 18.59
CA ALA A 118 -2.61 5.58 18.58
C ALA A 118 -2.26 6.25 19.93
N ASN A 119 -3.22 6.94 20.58
CA ASN A 119 -3.00 7.50 21.91
C ASN A 119 -2.86 6.40 22.97
N ASN A 120 -3.71 5.38 22.93
CA ASN A 120 -3.74 4.29 23.91
C ASN A 120 -2.45 3.46 23.91
N ILE A 121 -1.81 3.26 22.75
CA ILE A 121 -0.51 2.58 22.63
C ILE A 121 0.71 3.53 22.72
N GLY A 122 0.48 4.83 22.94
CA GLY A 122 1.55 5.83 23.07
C GLY A 122 2.34 6.10 21.77
N LEU A 123 1.69 5.97 20.60
CA LEU A 123 2.33 6.06 19.28
C LEU A 123 2.82 7.49 18.95
N LYS A 124 4.12 7.76 19.19
CA LYS A 124 4.74 9.07 18.97
C LYS A 124 5.14 9.35 17.51
N SER A 125 5.15 8.34 16.65
CA SER A 125 5.48 8.42 15.21
C SER A 125 4.92 7.19 14.51
N VAL A 126 4.71 7.26 13.19
CA VAL A 126 4.35 6.08 12.41
C VAL A 126 5.59 5.18 12.27
N THR A 127 5.38 3.87 12.20
CA THR A 127 6.42 2.84 12.12
C THR A 127 6.14 1.89 10.97
N ALA A 128 7.18 1.27 10.40
CA ALA A 128 7.03 0.25 9.36
C ALA A 128 6.02 -0.84 9.77
N ARG A 129 6.15 -1.36 11.00
CA ARG A 129 5.24 -2.37 11.59
C ARG A 129 3.77 -1.92 11.66
N SER A 130 3.49 -0.63 11.90
CA SER A 130 2.10 -0.12 11.90
C SER A 130 1.55 0.14 10.49
N ILE A 131 2.40 0.47 9.52
CA ILE A 131 2.02 0.50 8.09
C ILE A 131 1.73 -0.91 7.60
N ALA A 132 2.63 -1.86 7.85
CA ALA A 132 2.50 -3.27 7.48
C ALA A 132 1.24 -3.91 8.06
N TYR A 133 0.95 -3.68 9.36
CA TYR A 133 -0.28 -4.13 9.99
C TYR A 133 -1.53 -3.61 9.26
N VAL A 134 -1.59 -2.31 8.99
CA VAL A 134 -2.75 -1.70 8.30
C VAL A 134 -2.85 -2.19 6.85
N ALA A 135 -1.74 -2.43 6.15
CA ALA A 135 -1.74 -2.99 4.80
C ALA A 135 -2.34 -4.41 4.76
N VAL A 136 -2.01 -5.27 5.74
CA VAL A 136 -2.64 -6.59 5.92
C VAL A 136 -4.15 -6.46 6.18
N GLN A 137 -4.54 -5.59 7.12
CA GLN A 137 -5.96 -5.35 7.43
C GLN A 137 -6.73 -4.83 6.21
N LEU A 138 -6.11 -3.96 5.39
CA LEU A 138 -6.72 -3.42 4.17
C LEU A 138 -6.87 -4.47 3.08
N ARG A 139 -5.87 -5.34 2.87
CA ARG A 139 -5.99 -6.49 1.96
C ARG A 139 -7.18 -7.36 2.35
N ILE A 140 -7.30 -7.71 3.62
CA ILE A 140 -8.37 -8.55 4.19
C ILE A 140 -9.75 -7.86 4.19
N ALA A 141 -9.80 -6.53 4.12
CA ALA A 141 -11.04 -5.77 3.92
C ALA A 141 -11.53 -5.83 2.46
N PHE A 142 -10.59 -5.94 1.50
CA PHE A 142 -10.86 -6.07 0.07
C PHE A 142 -11.10 -7.50 -0.41
N THR A 143 -10.67 -8.55 0.30
CA THR A 143 -10.92 -9.95 -0.09
C THR A 143 -12.27 -10.47 0.40
N GLN A 144 -12.76 -11.54 -0.23
CA GLN A 144 -13.99 -12.22 0.21
C GLN A 144 -13.78 -13.23 1.35
N SER A 145 -12.57 -13.78 1.44
CA SER A 145 -12.14 -14.83 2.39
C SER A 145 -12.14 -14.42 3.86
N GLY A 146 -11.99 -13.13 4.17
CA GLY A 146 -11.89 -12.63 5.54
C GLY A 146 -10.53 -12.91 6.19
N TRP A 147 -10.50 -13.00 7.54
CA TRP A 147 -9.24 -13.10 8.27
C TRP A 147 -8.63 -14.52 8.18
N GLN A 148 -7.63 -14.68 7.31
CA GLN A 148 -6.89 -15.92 7.09
C GLN A 148 -5.40 -15.59 6.91
N GLN A 149 -4.48 -16.47 7.34
CA GLN A 149 -3.05 -16.23 7.11
C GLN A 149 -2.70 -16.34 5.62
N VAL A 150 -3.15 -17.41 4.98
CA VAL A 150 -2.96 -17.67 3.54
C VAL A 150 -4.30 -17.50 2.83
N ASP A 151 -4.29 -16.83 1.68
CA ASP A 151 -5.46 -16.49 0.88
C ASP A 151 -5.13 -16.72 -0.61
N GLY A 152 -5.49 -17.89 -1.12
CA GLY A 152 -4.92 -18.41 -2.37
C GLY A 152 -3.41 -18.60 -2.22
N ASP A 153 -2.63 -18.12 -3.19
CA ASP A 153 -1.15 -18.15 -3.14
C ASP A 153 -0.54 -16.95 -2.36
N PHE A 154 -1.37 -16.18 -1.65
CA PHE A 154 -0.94 -14.99 -0.92
C PHE A 154 -0.84 -15.22 0.60
N ASP A 155 0.38 -15.24 1.14
CA ASP A 155 0.63 -15.29 2.58
C ASP A 155 0.75 -13.87 3.18
N HIS A 156 -0.14 -13.54 4.12
CA HIS A 156 -0.18 -12.25 4.80
C HIS A 156 0.97 -12.01 5.78
N GLN A 157 1.58 -13.06 6.34
CA GLN A 157 2.78 -12.97 7.18
C GLN A 157 4.01 -12.64 6.32
N VAL A 158 4.15 -13.26 5.15
CA VAL A 158 5.20 -12.91 4.18
C VAL A 158 5.02 -11.47 3.71
N PHE A 159 3.79 -11.06 3.36
CA PHE A 159 3.50 -9.67 2.96
C PHE A 159 3.79 -8.64 4.07
N PHE A 160 3.47 -8.97 5.33
CA PHE A 160 3.79 -8.14 6.48
C PHE A 160 5.30 -7.96 6.65
N ASN A 161 6.08 -9.05 6.54
CA ASN A 161 7.53 -9.01 6.61
C ASN A 161 8.11 -8.19 5.45
N ASN A 162 7.72 -8.45 4.20
CA ASN A 162 8.21 -7.72 3.03
C ASN A 162 8.07 -6.18 3.18
N ILE A 163 6.98 -5.69 3.79
CA ILE A 163 6.80 -4.25 4.08
C ILE A 163 7.78 -3.78 5.16
N ILE A 164 8.02 -4.56 6.21
CA ILE A 164 9.03 -4.23 7.23
C ILE A 164 10.42 -4.20 6.62
N ASP A 165 10.79 -5.22 5.85
CA ASP A 165 12.10 -5.38 5.22
C ASP A 165 12.39 -4.20 4.28
N TYR A 166 11.39 -3.73 3.52
CA TYR A 166 11.52 -2.50 2.72
C TYR A 166 11.96 -1.27 3.56
N PHE A 167 11.45 -1.11 4.78
CA PHE A 167 11.73 0.03 5.65
C PHE A 167 12.94 -0.16 6.59
N GLU A 168 13.25 -1.39 6.99
CA GLU A 168 14.18 -1.70 8.08
C GLU A 168 15.42 -2.50 7.63
N ASP A 169 15.34 -3.27 6.53
CA ASP A 169 16.47 -3.96 5.90
C ASP A 169 16.90 -3.20 4.62
N THR A 170 17.44 -1.99 4.83
CA THR A 170 17.79 -1.07 3.74
C THR A 170 19.25 -1.24 3.33
N PRO A 171 19.58 -1.48 2.03
CA PRO A 171 20.93 -1.85 1.59
C PRO A 171 22.00 -0.76 1.74
N GLY A 172 21.61 0.50 1.96
CA GLY A 172 22.55 1.59 2.21
C GLY A 172 21.91 2.93 2.57
N PRO A 173 22.70 4.02 2.66
CA PRO A 173 22.24 5.33 3.12
C PRO A 173 21.13 5.97 2.28
N ILE A 174 21.10 5.76 0.97
CA ILE A 174 20.09 6.37 0.08
C ILE A 174 18.74 5.67 0.27
N ALA A 175 18.75 4.34 0.30
CA ALA A 175 17.61 3.47 0.55
C ALA A 175 17.05 3.68 1.96
N ALA A 176 17.92 3.92 2.95
CA ALA A 176 17.56 4.34 4.30
C ALA A 176 16.96 5.75 4.32
N ALA A 177 17.53 6.71 3.57
CA ALA A 177 16.99 8.07 3.48
C ALA A 177 15.58 8.09 2.86
N LYS A 178 15.34 7.31 1.78
CA LYS A 178 14.00 7.12 1.19
C LYS A 178 13.02 6.52 2.19
N ALA A 179 13.38 5.43 2.86
CA ALA A 179 12.55 4.76 3.85
C ALA A 179 12.17 5.71 5.01
N ASN A 180 13.17 6.43 5.54
CA ASN A 180 12.94 7.44 6.59
C ASN A 180 12.10 8.61 6.09
N ALA A 181 12.28 9.10 4.86
CA ALA A 181 11.46 10.18 4.31
C ALA A 181 9.98 9.77 4.15
N VAL A 182 9.69 8.51 3.85
CA VAL A 182 8.32 7.97 3.84
C VAL A 182 7.77 7.85 5.27
N LEU A 183 8.54 7.34 6.25
CA LEU A 183 8.11 7.27 7.65
C LEU A 183 7.93 8.66 8.30
N GLU A 184 8.76 9.63 7.94
CA GLU A 184 8.61 11.03 8.33
C GLU A 184 7.41 11.68 7.64
N TRP A 185 7.19 11.43 6.34
CA TRP A 185 5.98 11.88 5.65
C TRP A 185 4.71 11.34 6.32
N TRP A 186 4.63 10.03 6.57
CA TRP A 186 3.53 9.43 7.33
C TRP A 186 3.37 10.20 8.65
N THR A 187 4.43 10.25 9.45
CA THR A 187 4.46 10.96 10.74
C THR A 187 3.99 12.42 10.63
N ASN A 188 4.33 13.14 9.55
CA ASN A 188 3.93 14.52 9.29
C ASN A 188 2.50 14.65 8.76
N VAL A 189 1.95 13.69 8.02
CA VAL A 189 0.52 13.69 7.63
C VAL A 189 -0.37 13.62 8.88
N PHE A 190 0.02 12.88 9.93
CA PHE A 190 -0.76 12.77 11.17
C PHE A 190 -0.35 13.78 12.28
N LYS A 191 0.86 14.36 12.23
CA LYS A 191 1.30 15.49 13.09
C LYS A 191 1.05 16.89 12.49
N THR A 192 0.59 16.95 11.24
CA THR A 192 0.46 18.13 10.35
C THR A 192 1.77 18.64 9.73
N GLY A 193 1.93 18.42 8.42
CA GLY A 193 3.03 18.87 7.57
C GLY A 193 2.76 18.56 6.09
N LYS A 194 3.40 19.28 5.16
CA LYS A 194 3.30 19.06 3.69
C LYS A 194 4.55 18.38 3.17
N THR A 195 4.41 17.55 2.13
CA THR A 195 5.53 16.92 1.41
C THR A 195 5.22 16.80 -0.10
N ARG A 196 6.26 16.59 -0.92
CA ARG A 196 6.22 16.29 -2.37
C ARG A 196 6.95 14.96 -2.64
N LEU A 197 6.69 14.33 -3.78
CA LEU A 197 7.32 13.09 -4.25
C LEU A 197 8.14 13.31 -5.54
N SER A 198 8.94 12.32 -5.94
CA SER A 198 9.86 12.31 -7.10
C SER A 198 10.17 10.89 -7.61
N GLN A 199 10.50 10.75 -8.90
CA GLN A 199 10.38 9.50 -9.72
C GLN A 199 11.75 8.78 -10.00
N SER A 200 11.93 7.67 -10.75
CA SER A 200 11.07 6.83 -11.64
C SER A 200 11.59 5.36 -11.77
N LEU A 201 11.49 4.72 -12.97
CA LEU A 201 11.80 3.31 -13.37
C LEU A 201 13.31 3.07 -13.73
N PRO A 202 13.83 1.95 -14.32
CA PRO A 202 13.38 0.54 -14.46
C PRO A 202 14.06 -0.39 -13.38
N ASP A 203 14.11 -1.74 -13.34
CA ASP A 203 13.60 -2.90 -14.14
C ASP A 203 13.45 -4.17 -13.21
N GLY A 204 12.72 -5.25 -13.58
CA GLY A 204 12.69 -6.58 -12.87
C GLY A 204 11.29 -7.13 -12.40
N GLY A 205 11.10 -7.54 -11.12
CA GLY A 205 9.84 -8.13 -10.54
C GLY A 205 9.56 -7.87 -9.03
N SER A 206 8.40 -7.32 -8.61
CA SER A 206 8.33 -6.13 -7.72
C SER A 206 9.08 -6.14 -6.39
N VAL A 207 8.86 -7.11 -5.49
CA VAL A 207 9.48 -7.05 -4.14
C VAL A 207 11.00 -7.15 -4.29
N LYS A 208 11.46 -8.07 -5.16
CA LYS A 208 12.88 -8.23 -5.50
C LYS A 208 13.39 -7.12 -6.41
N ARG A 209 12.52 -6.52 -7.23
CA ARG A 209 12.78 -5.35 -8.09
C ARG A 209 13.25 -4.16 -7.27
N LEU A 210 12.40 -3.72 -6.34
CA LEU A 210 12.68 -2.52 -5.54
C LEU A 210 13.83 -2.77 -4.56
N ALA A 211 14.06 -4.01 -4.10
CA ALA A 211 15.28 -4.38 -3.40
C ALA A 211 16.53 -4.22 -4.30
N THR A 212 16.59 -4.96 -5.43
CA THR A 212 17.76 -4.97 -6.34
C THR A 212 18.07 -3.58 -6.90
N LYS A 213 17.05 -2.79 -7.23
CA LYS A 213 17.24 -1.41 -7.71
C LYS A 213 17.79 -0.48 -6.62
N ARG A 214 17.39 -0.67 -5.36
CA ARG A 214 17.96 0.09 -4.22
C ARG A 214 19.42 -0.30 -4.02
N ASP A 215 19.75 -1.60 -4.07
CA ASP A 215 21.13 -2.11 -4.10
C ASP A 215 21.99 -1.48 -5.21
N GLU A 216 21.45 -1.36 -6.42
CA GLU A 216 22.14 -0.78 -7.57
C GLU A 216 22.35 0.73 -7.42
N GLN A 217 21.37 1.45 -6.87
CA GLN A 217 21.48 2.90 -6.63
C GLN A 217 22.62 3.23 -5.64
N GLU A 218 22.79 2.47 -4.56
CA GLU A 218 23.89 2.65 -3.59
C GLU A 218 25.28 2.44 -4.23
N ARG A 219 25.39 1.46 -5.14
CA ARG A 219 26.63 1.11 -5.84
C ARG A 219 27.01 2.16 -6.89
N GLY A 220 26.02 2.77 -7.54
CA GLY A 220 26.22 3.83 -8.53
C GLY A 220 26.90 5.07 -7.95
N GLU A 221 26.44 5.56 -6.80
CA GLU A 221 27.00 6.77 -6.16
C GLU A 221 28.39 6.55 -5.53
N HIS A 222 28.78 5.31 -5.21
CA HIS A 222 30.13 4.99 -4.70
C HIS A 222 31.24 4.98 -5.77
N THR A 223 30.92 5.27 -7.03
CA THR A 223 31.85 5.16 -8.18
C THR A 223 32.12 6.51 -8.88
N VAL A 224 31.90 7.63 -8.18
CA VAL A 224 32.01 9.01 -8.71
C VAL A 224 32.88 9.89 -7.80
#